data_AF-A0A2W6DH66-F1
#
_entry.id   AF-A0A2W6DH66-F1
#
_cell.length_a   1.000
_cell.length_b   1.000
_cell.length_c   1.000
_cell.angle_alpha   90.00
_cell.angle_beta   90.00
_cell.angle_gamma   90.00
#
_symmetry.space_group_name_H-M   'P 1'
#
loop_
_entity.id
_entity.type
_entity.pdbx_description
1 polymer ?
#
loop_
_entity_poly.entity_id
_entity_poly.type
_entity_poly.pdbx_seq_one_letter_code
_entity_poly.pdbx_strand_id
1 'polypeptide(L)' 'MSLTDVQAVLRHRHLSSTEIYTRARLADIVEKVQAHYARPAPAPAPAAGYDPESMRIVFGEPG' A
#
# COMPACT_ATOMS: atom_id res chain seq x y z
N MET A 1 10.56 -6.47 13.63
CA MET A 1 11.23 -5.34 12.96
C MET A 1 10.55 -5.13 11.63
N SER A 2 9.86 -3.99 11.49
CA SER A 2 9.08 -3.65 10.31
C SER A 2 10.00 -3.16 9.19
N LEU A 3 9.52 -3.24 7.94
CA LEU A 3 10.23 -2.68 6.78
C LEU A 3 10.57 -1.19 6.98
N THR A 4 9.74 -0.48 7.75
CA THR A 4 9.90 0.94 8.10
C THR A 4 11.13 1.17 8.99
N ASP A 5 11.44 0.26 9.90
CA ASP A 5 12.61 0.35 10.78
C ASP A 5 13.92 0.21 9.98
N VAL A 6 13.90 -0.65 8.96
CA VAL A 6 15.02 -0.86 8.03
C VAL A 6 15.21 0.37 7.12
N GLN A 7 14.12 0.99 6.68
CA GLN A 7 14.15 2.22 5.87
C GLN A 7 14.65 3.45 6.65
N ALA A 8 14.34 3.54 7.95
CA ALA A 8 14.76 4.66 8.80
C ALA A 8 16.28 4.66 9.08
N VAL A 9 16.88 3.48 9.21
CA VAL A 9 18.34 3.33 9.37
C VAL A 9 19.09 3.56 8.04
N LEU A 10 18.49 3.16 6.92
CA LEU A 10 19.11 3.20 5.59
C LEU A 10 18.75 4.46 4.81
N ARG A 11 19.06 5.64 5.35
CA ARG A 11 18.93 6.95 4.68
C ARG A 11 19.87 7.11 3.44
N HIS A 12 20.10 6.05 2.66
CA HIS A 12 21.09 5.90 1.61
C HIS A 12 20.47 5.38 0.31
N ARG A 13 20.08 6.32 -0.55
CA ARG A 13 20.21 6.45 -2.02
C ARG A 13 20.19 5.23 -3.00
N HIS A 14 20.25 3.96 -2.60
CA HIS A 14 20.12 2.82 -3.52
C HIS A 14 19.66 1.56 -2.77
N LEU A 15 18.45 1.07 -3.08
CA LEU A 15 17.84 -0.12 -2.46
C LEU A 15 18.56 -1.44 -2.82
N SER A 16 19.35 -1.45 -3.89
CA SER A 16 19.99 -2.65 -4.44
C SER A 16 21.07 -3.29 -3.54
N SER A 17 21.68 -2.53 -2.62
CA SER A 17 22.71 -3.08 -1.71
C SER A 17 22.13 -3.81 -0.49
N THR A 18 20.82 -3.66 -0.22
CA THR A 18 20.14 -4.30 0.91
C THR A 18 19.30 -5.51 0.50
N GLU A 19 18.98 -5.66 -0.78
CA GLU A 19 18.19 -6.77 -1.35
C GLU A 19 18.78 -8.16 -1.04
N ILE A 20 20.08 -8.24 -0.79
CA ILE A 20 20.77 -9.49 -0.42
C ILE A 20 20.26 -10.04 0.92
N TYR A 21 19.84 -9.15 1.85
CA TYR A 21 19.35 -9.51 3.20
C TYR A 21 17.82 -9.53 3.31
N THR A 22 17.12 -9.03 2.30
CA THR A 22 15.64 -9.02 2.20
C THR A 22 15.13 -9.95 1.12
N ARG A 23 15.78 -11.11 0.91
CA ARG A 23 15.14 -12.22 0.20
C ARG A 23 13.99 -12.75 1.06
N ALA A 24 12.85 -12.07 1.00
CA ALA A 24 11.59 -12.58 1.51
C ALA A 24 11.40 -13.97 0.89
N ARG A 25 11.16 -14.98 1.73
CA ARG A 25 10.94 -16.33 1.21
C ARG A 25 9.66 -16.29 0.38
N LEU A 26 9.60 -17.07 -0.69
CA LEU A 26 8.42 -17.09 -1.57
C LEU A 26 7.12 -17.33 -0.80
N ALA A 27 7.16 -18.20 0.22
CA ALA A 27 6.03 -18.43 1.12
C ALA A 27 5.55 -17.16 1.82
N ASP A 28 6.47 -16.36 2.38
CA ASP A 28 6.16 -15.10 3.06
C ASP A 28 5.55 -14.07 2.09
N ILE A 29 5.99 -14.07 0.83
CA ILE A 29 5.42 -13.22 -0.22
C ILE A 29 4.00 -13.67 -0.53
N VAL A 30 3.78 -14.96 -0.76
CA VAL A 30 2.46 -15.53 -1.06
C VAL A 30 1.49 -15.24 0.08
N GLU A 31 1.89 -15.46 1.33
CA GLU A 31 1.07 -15.18 2.51
C GLU A 31 0.71 -13.69 2.61
N LYS A 32 1.68 -12.79 2.45
CA LYS A 32 1.42 -11.34 2.51
C LYS A 32 0.54 -10.84 1.38
N VAL A 33 0.70 -11.39 0.18
CA VAL A 33 -0.13 -11.03 -0.97
C VAL A 33 -1.57 -11.50 -0.75
N GLN A 34 -1.77 -12.74 -0.31
CA GLN A 34 -3.09 -13.24 0.05
C GLN A 34 -3.73 -12.40 1.16
N ALA A 35 -2.98 -12.09 2.23
CA ALA A 35 -3.45 -11.25 3.33
C ALA A 35 -3.71 -9.79 2.91
N HIS A 36 -3.12 -9.30 1.82
CA HIS A 36 -3.40 -7.98 1.27
C HIS A 36 -4.72 -7.98 0.48
N TYR A 37 -4.92 -8.96 -0.40
CA TYR A 37 -6.14 -9.08 -1.19
C TYR A 37 -7.36 -9.56 -0.40
N ALA A 38 -7.16 -10.21 0.74
CA ALA A 38 -8.23 -10.57 1.66
C ALA A 38 -8.78 -9.37 2.46
N ARG A 39 -8.12 -8.20 2.41
CA ARG A 39 -8.61 -7.00 3.10
C ARG A 39 -9.86 -6.47 2.40
N PRO A 40 -10.89 -6.04 3.15
CA PRO A 40 -12.03 -5.37 2.54
C PRO A 40 -11.54 -4.14 1.78
N ALA A 41 -12.09 -3.92 0.59
CA ALA A 41 -11.80 -2.73 -0.19
C ALA A 41 -12.18 -1.49 0.65
N PRO A 42 -11.32 -0.46 0.68
CA PRO A 42 -11.69 0.79 1.33
C PRO A 42 -12.92 1.37 0.64
N ALA A 43 -13.80 2.01 1.42
CA ALA A 43 -14.93 2.73 0.83
C ALA A 43 -14.41 3.75 -0.19
N PRO A 44 -15.04 3.85 -1.37
CA PRO A 44 -14.65 4.83 -2.36
C PRO A 44 -14.79 6.24 -1.76
N ALA A 45 -13.71 7.00 -1.80
CA ALA A 45 -13.66 8.37 -1.31
C ALA A 45 -13.14 9.30 -2.42
N PRO A 46 -13.68 10.52 -2.53
CA PRO A 46 -13.13 11.58 -3.35
C PRO A 46 -11.63 11.76 -3.14
N ALA A 47 -10.89 11.97 -4.23
CA ALA A 47 -9.49 12.37 -4.13
C ALA A 47 -9.38 13.76 -3.48
N ALA A 48 -8.27 14.04 -2.80
CA ALA A 48 -8.04 15.32 -2.15
C ALA A 48 -8.17 16.48 -3.15
N GLY A 49 -8.93 17.51 -2.78
CA GLY A 49 -9.21 18.68 -3.63
C GLY A 49 -10.51 18.58 -4.44
N TYR A 50 -11.20 17.43 -4.42
CA TYR A 50 -12.54 17.30 -4.99
C TYR A 50 -13.60 17.44 -3.90
N ASP A 51 -14.65 18.19 -4.22
CA ASP A 51 -15.84 18.32 -3.39
C ASP A 51 -16.70 17.04 -3.48
N PRO A 52 -17.05 16.40 -2.34
CA PRO A 52 -17.83 15.17 -2.34
C PRO A 52 -19.20 15.29 -3.02
N GLU A 53 -19.89 16.42 -2.85
CA GLU A 53 -21.20 16.64 -3.48
C GLU A 53 -21.08 16.71 -4.99
N SER A 54 -20.06 17.39 -5.50
CA SER A 54 -19.76 17.45 -6.93
C SER A 54 -19.47 16.05 -7.50
N MET A 55 -18.73 15.22 -6.76
CA MET A 55 -18.47 13.84 -7.19
C MET A 55 -19.75 12.99 -7.18
N ARG A 56 -20.63 13.16 -6.20
CA ARG A 56 -21.94 12.50 -6.12
C ARG A 56 -22.86 12.89 -7.28
N ILE A 57 -22.82 14.16 -7.70
CA ILE A 57 -23.59 14.64 -8.86
C ILE A 57 -23.08 14.00 -10.17
N VAL A 58 -21.75 13.89 -10.33
CA VAL A 58 -21.14 13.37 -11.57
C VAL A 58 -21.24 11.85 -11.66
N PHE A 59 -21.04 11.13 -10.54
CA PHE A 59 -20.91 9.67 -10.53
C PHE A 59 -22.10 8.94 -9.88
N GLY A 60 -23.01 9.64 -9.22
CA GLY A 60 -24.10 9.04 -8.44
C GLY A 60 -23.64 8.59 -7.04
N GLU A 61 -24.55 7.93 -6.31
CA GLU A 61 -24.22 7.33 -5.01
C GLU A 61 -23.30 6.11 -5.18
N PRO A 62 -22.28 5.93 -4.32
CA PRO A 62 -21.53 4.69 -4.27
C PRO A 62 -22.43 3.55 -3.78
N GLY A 63 -22.60 2.51 -4.61
CA GLY A 63 -23.32 1.28 -4.27
C GLY A 63 -22.53 0.31 -3.41
#